data_AF-A0A947CQ16-F1
#
_entry.id   AF-A0A947CQ16-F1
#
_cell.length_a   1.000
_cell.length_b   1.000
_cell.length_c   1.000
_cell.angle_alpha   90.00
_cell.angle_beta   90.00
_cell.angle_gamma   90.00
#
_symmetry.space_group_name_H-M   'P 1'
#
loop_
_entity.id
_entity.type
_entity.pdbx_description
1 polymer ?
#
loop_
_entity_poly.entity_id
_entity_poly.type
_entity_poly.pdbx_seq_one_letter_code
_entity_poly.pdbx_strand_id
1 'polypeptide(L)'
;MTGPLPGWLAPLTRPAARLYARAVDRRNRRFDARRDVHRAAVPVVSIGNITAGGVGKTPFVAWLAERLIDDGHRPVIVMRGYGARRGTGSDEAAEFAGRLPAVPVLVDPDRVASLARFLPDHPEIDVALMDDGFQHRRLHRDVDLVLIDAMRPGLGDRLLPAGRLR
;
A
#
# COMPACT_ATOMS: atom_id res chain seq x y z
N MET A 1 21.58 -3.10 14.05
CA MET A 1 21.19 -4.24 13.21
C MET A 1 21.86 -4.07 11.85
N THR A 2 22.63 -5.06 11.42
CA THR A 2 23.29 -5.10 10.11
C THR A 2 22.22 -5.27 9.02
N GLY A 3 22.30 -4.48 7.96
CA GLY A 3 21.39 -4.62 6.80
C GLY A 3 21.48 -6.01 6.15
N PRO A 4 20.63 -6.32 5.17
CA PRO A 4 20.57 -7.63 4.49
C PRO A 4 21.85 -8.04 3.73
N LEU A 5 22.90 -7.22 3.75
CA LEU A 5 24.15 -7.46 3.02
C LEU A 5 25.27 -7.91 3.98
N PRO A 6 26.15 -8.81 3.54
CA PRO A 6 27.27 -9.30 4.34
C PRO A 6 28.23 -8.16 4.73
N GLY A 7 28.78 -8.22 5.95
CA GLY A 7 29.48 -7.11 6.61
C GLY A 7 30.69 -6.53 5.86
N TRP A 8 31.29 -7.29 4.94
CA TRP A 8 32.40 -6.83 4.10
C TRP A 8 31.99 -5.85 3.00
N LEU A 9 30.69 -5.78 2.65
CA LEU A 9 30.14 -4.78 1.71
C LEU A 9 29.71 -3.47 2.39
N ALA A 10 29.78 -3.40 3.73
CA ALA A 10 29.37 -2.24 4.52
C ALA A 10 29.89 -0.87 4.02
N PRO A 11 31.16 -0.69 3.58
CA PRO A 11 31.61 0.62 3.09
C PRO A 11 30.91 1.07 1.79
N LEU A 12 30.46 0.14 0.94
CA LEU A 12 29.73 0.42 -0.31
C LEU A 12 28.23 0.68 -0.07
N THR A 13 27.68 0.20 1.04
CA THR A 13 26.25 0.40 1.36
C THR A 13 25.89 1.85 1.68
N ARG A 14 26.80 2.63 2.26
CA ARG A 14 26.57 4.05 2.63
C ARG A 14 26.40 4.96 1.40
N PRO A 15 27.29 4.94 0.39
CA PRO A 15 27.09 5.73 -0.82
C PRO A 15 25.88 5.24 -1.62
N ALA A 16 25.65 3.93 -1.70
CA ALA A 16 24.46 3.36 -2.35
C ALA A 16 23.15 3.80 -1.68
N ALA A 17 23.09 3.80 -0.35
CA ALA A 17 21.94 4.29 0.41
C ALA A 17 21.71 5.80 0.20
N ARG A 18 22.77 6.61 0.11
CA ARG A 18 22.65 8.04 -0.22
C ARG A 18 22.14 8.27 -1.64
N LEU A 19 22.56 7.46 -2.60
CA LEU A 19 22.06 7.52 -3.97
C LEU A 19 20.58 7.11 -4.05
N TYR A 20 20.20 6.03 -3.35
CA TYR A 20 18.81 5.59 -3.21
C TYR A 20 17.95 6.66 -2.53
N ALA A 21 18.42 7.23 -1.42
CA ALA A 21 17.74 8.32 -0.72
C ALA A 21 17.52 9.54 -1.62
N ARG A 22 18.51 9.94 -2.44
CA ARG A 22 18.34 11.04 -3.40
C ARG A 22 17.35 10.70 -4.51
N ALA A 23 17.32 9.47 -5.00
CA ALA A 23 16.35 9.02 -5.99
C ALA A 23 14.93 9.00 -5.41
N VAL A 24 14.78 8.51 -4.18
CA VAL A 24 13.53 8.51 -3.41
C VAL A 24 13.08 9.94 -3.11
N ASP A 25 13.97 10.84 -2.68
CA ASP A 25 13.65 12.25 -2.42
C ASP A 25 13.22 12.99 -3.68
N ARG A 26 13.90 12.79 -4.81
CA ARG A 26 13.49 13.39 -6.09
C ARG A 26 12.13 12.88 -6.54
N ARG A 27 11.90 11.57 -6.39
CA ARG A 27 10.60 10.94 -6.66
C ARG A 27 9.52 11.52 -5.74
N ASN A 28 9.78 11.59 -4.42
CA ASN A 28 8.87 12.12 -3.41
C ASN A 28 8.54 13.60 -3.69
N ARG A 29 9.54 14.46 -3.94
CA ARG A 29 9.33 15.87 -4.29
C ARG A 29 8.48 16.07 -5.54
N ARG A 30 8.61 15.19 -6.54
CA ARG A 30 7.76 15.23 -7.74
C ARG A 30 6.30 14.89 -7.42
N PHE A 31 6.06 13.96 -6.49
CA PHE A 31 4.72 13.64 -6.02
C PHE A 31 4.17 14.67 -5.02
N ASP A 32 5.02 15.27 -4.19
CA ASP A 32 4.66 16.34 -3.26
C ASP A 32 4.26 17.63 -4.00
N ALA A 33 4.77 17.83 -5.22
CA ALA A 33 4.34 18.89 -6.12
C ALA A 33 2.91 18.70 -6.70
N ARG A 34 2.18 17.64 -6.31
CA ARG A 34 0.78 17.32 -6.66
C ARG A 34 0.42 17.27 -8.14
N ARG A 35 1.40 17.32 -9.06
CA ARG A 35 1.14 17.50 -10.50
C ARG A 35 0.35 16.37 -11.16
N ASP A 36 0.33 15.17 -10.59
CA ASP A 36 -0.33 13.98 -11.15
C ASP A 36 -1.20 13.24 -10.10
N VAL A 37 -1.81 13.97 -9.15
CA VAL A 37 -2.67 13.38 -8.12
C VAL A 37 -4.13 13.46 -8.55
N HIS A 38 -4.77 12.30 -8.70
CA HIS A 38 -6.17 12.15 -9.10
C HIS A 38 -7.05 11.86 -7.87
N ARG A 39 -8.18 12.57 -7.73
CA ARG A 39 -9.20 12.25 -6.72
C ARG A 39 -10.20 11.25 -7.29
N ALA A 40 -10.54 10.23 -6.50
CA ALA A 40 -11.67 9.36 -6.80
C ALA A 40 -12.99 10.07 -6.47
N ALA A 41 -14.10 9.52 -6.98
CA ALA A 41 -15.45 10.01 -6.65
C ALA A 41 -15.87 9.68 -5.20
N VAL A 42 -15.19 8.73 -4.57
CA VAL A 42 -15.40 8.31 -3.17
C VAL A 42 -14.16 8.60 -2.33
N PRO A 43 -14.29 8.80 -1.00
CA PRO A 43 -13.16 8.86 -0.08
C PRO A 43 -12.23 7.64 -0.20
N VAL A 44 -10.93 7.89 -0.16
CA VAL A 44 -9.91 6.84 -0.25
C VAL A 44 -9.14 6.75 1.07
N VAL A 45 -9.21 5.58 1.71
CA VAL A 45 -8.42 5.23 2.90
C VAL A 45 -7.22 4.39 2.46
N SER A 46 -6.02 4.91 2.66
CA SER A 46 -4.76 4.25 2.35
C SER A 46 -4.28 3.46 3.56
N ILE A 47 -4.04 2.16 3.40
CA ILE A 47 -3.45 1.29 4.41
C ILE A 47 -2.08 0.85 3.91
N GLY A 48 -1.05 1.03 4.72
CA GLY A 48 0.24 0.42 4.43
C GLY A 48 1.20 0.44 5.59
N ASN A 49 2.46 0.14 5.28
CA ASN A 49 3.49 -0.06 6.29
C ASN A 49 4.82 0.51 5.81
N ILE A 50 5.61 0.92 6.80
CA ILE A 50 6.94 1.50 6.67
C ILE A 50 8.06 0.44 6.70
N THR A 51 7.79 -0.80 7.14
CA THR A 51 8.79 -1.88 7.22
C THR A 51 8.60 -2.97 6.15
N ALA A 52 9.72 -3.54 5.66
CA ALA A 52 9.66 -4.75 4.84
C ALA A 52 9.42 -6.00 5.70
N GLY A 53 8.15 -6.40 5.88
CA GLY A 53 7.74 -7.57 6.66
C GLY A 53 6.21 -7.73 6.75
N GLY A 54 5.74 -8.91 7.20
CA GLY A 54 4.32 -9.19 7.42
C GLY A 54 3.81 -8.52 8.69
N VAL A 55 3.21 -7.35 8.54
CA VAL A 55 2.69 -6.46 9.61
C VAL A 55 1.22 -6.68 9.96
N GLY A 56 0.60 -7.76 9.47
CA GLY A 56 -0.85 -7.95 9.66
C GLY A 56 -1.71 -6.95 8.86
N LYS A 57 -1.22 -6.49 7.71
CA LYS A 57 -1.95 -5.58 6.83
C LYS A 57 -3.25 -6.20 6.32
N THR A 58 -3.20 -7.43 5.80
CA THR A 58 -4.37 -8.17 5.31
C THR A 58 -5.46 -8.33 6.37
N PRO A 59 -5.17 -8.85 7.59
CA PRO A 59 -6.20 -8.94 8.63
C PRO A 59 -6.73 -7.58 9.09
N PHE A 60 -5.90 -6.53 9.09
CA PHE A 60 -6.36 -5.18 9.42
C PHE A 60 -7.30 -4.60 8.36
N VAL A 61 -6.96 -4.73 7.07
CA VAL A 61 -7.82 -4.27 5.96
C VAL A 61 -9.15 -5.03 6.00
N ALA A 62 -9.12 -6.33 6.28
CA ALA A 62 -10.33 -7.12 6.39
C ALA A 62 -11.22 -6.66 7.56
N TRP A 63 -10.62 -6.48 8.75
CA TRP A 63 -11.31 -5.94 9.92
C TRP A 63 -11.90 -4.53 9.66
N LEU A 64 -11.16 -3.66 8.96
CA LEU A 64 -11.64 -2.32 8.64
C LEU A 64 -12.82 -2.36 7.66
N ALA A 65 -12.78 -3.25 6.67
CA ALA A 65 -13.89 -3.44 5.75
C ALA A 65 -15.14 -3.95 6.47
N GLU A 66 -15.01 -4.95 7.36
CA GLU A 66 -16.08 -5.44 8.22
C GLU A 66 -16.66 -4.31 9.07
N ARG A 67 -15.80 -3.52 9.72
CA ARG A 67 -16.22 -2.39 10.56
C ARG A 67 -16.99 -1.32 9.80
N LEU A 68 -16.58 -1.04 8.56
CA LEU A 68 -17.27 -0.10 7.68
C LEU A 68 -18.63 -0.63 7.24
N ILE A 69 -18.74 -1.93 6.94
CA ILE A 69 -20.01 -2.58 6.64
C ILE A 69 -20.96 -2.49 7.84
N ASP A 70 -20.46 -2.75 9.04
CA ASP A 70 -21.25 -2.64 10.28
C ASP A 70 -21.75 -1.20 10.53
N ASP A 71 -20.99 -0.20 10.08
CA ASP A 71 -21.39 1.22 10.11
C ASP A 71 -22.32 1.62 8.93
N GLY A 72 -22.69 0.67 8.07
CA GLY A 72 -23.60 0.89 6.93
C GLY A 72 -22.93 1.37 5.64
N HIS A 73 -21.60 1.38 5.58
CA HIS A 73 -20.84 1.71 4.38
C HIS A 73 -20.67 0.51 3.45
N ARG A 74 -20.35 0.78 2.18
CA ARG A 74 -20.14 -0.24 1.15
C ARG A 74 -18.74 -0.06 0.56
N PRO A 75 -17.73 -0.70 1.18
CA PRO A 75 -16.35 -0.51 0.78
C PRO A 75 -16.00 -1.26 -0.51
N VAL A 76 -15.00 -0.77 -1.23
CA VAL A 76 -14.25 -1.49 -2.26
C VAL A 76 -12.78 -1.59 -1.87
N ILE A 77 -12.17 -2.77 -2.01
CA ILE A 77 -10.73 -2.94 -1.75
C ILE A 77 -9.97 -2.77 -3.07
N VAL A 78 -8.93 -1.95 -3.07
CA VAL A 78 -8.09 -1.68 -4.25
C VAL A 78 -6.65 -2.06 -3.95
N MET A 79 -6.11 -2.99 -4.72
CA MET A 79 -4.76 -3.50 -4.54
C MET A 79 -4.02 -3.65 -5.87
N ARG A 80 -2.70 -3.79 -5.79
CA ARG A 80 -1.84 -3.93 -6.98
C ARG A 80 -1.81 -5.35 -7.54
N GLY A 81 -1.99 -6.36 -6.69
CA GLY A 81 -1.79 -7.78 -7.04
C GLY A 81 -0.32 -8.22 -6.91
N TYR A 82 0.28 -8.04 -5.73
CA TYR A 82 1.62 -8.59 -5.47
C TYR A 82 1.52 -10.12 -5.35
N GLY A 83 2.49 -10.87 -5.91
CA GLY A 83 2.51 -12.34 -5.82
C GLY A 83 1.72 -13.11 -6.88
N ALA A 84 0.96 -12.44 -7.76
CA ALA A 84 0.37 -13.10 -8.92
C ALA A 84 1.49 -13.56 -9.88
N ARG A 85 1.86 -14.85 -9.83
CA ARG A 85 2.53 -15.47 -10.98
C ARG A 85 1.56 -15.29 -12.16
N ARG A 86 2.07 -14.76 -13.28
CA ARG A 86 1.27 -14.47 -14.48
C ARG A 86 0.30 -15.64 -14.77
N GLY A 87 -1.00 -15.41 -14.60
CA GLY A 87 -2.05 -16.38 -14.90
C GLY A 87 -2.69 -17.11 -13.70
N THR A 88 -2.11 -17.03 -12.50
CA THR A 88 -2.75 -17.49 -11.26
C THR A 88 -3.14 -16.26 -10.47
N GLY A 89 -4.41 -16.14 -10.05
CA GLY A 89 -4.90 -14.99 -9.28
C GLY A 89 -3.98 -14.57 -8.13
N SER A 90 -4.08 -13.31 -7.69
CA SER A 90 -3.29 -12.84 -6.54
C SER A 90 -3.76 -13.56 -5.27
N ASP A 91 -2.86 -14.26 -4.59
CA ASP A 91 -3.16 -14.96 -3.33
C ASP A 91 -3.79 -14.01 -2.28
N GLU A 92 -3.33 -12.76 -2.22
CA GLU A 92 -3.92 -11.70 -1.37
C GLU A 92 -5.38 -11.41 -1.75
N ALA A 93 -5.67 -11.31 -3.06
CA ALA A 93 -7.04 -11.07 -3.52
C ALA A 93 -7.96 -12.27 -3.24
N ALA A 94 -7.46 -13.49 -3.37
CA ALA A 94 -8.20 -14.70 -3.02
C ALA A 94 -8.48 -14.76 -1.50
N GLU A 95 -7.53 -14.33 -0.67
CA GLU A 95 -7.72 -14.21 0.79
C GLU A 95 -8.85 -13.23 1.12
N PHE A 96 -8.87 -12.05 0.50
CA PHE A 96 -9.96 -11.09 0.68
C PHE A 96 -11.29 -11.60 0.14
N ALA A 97 -11.32 -12.24 -1.03
CA ALA A 97 -12.55 -12.78 -1.60
C ALA A 97 -13.15 -13.90 -0.73
N GLY A 98 -12.30 -14.72 -0.10
CA GLY A 98 -12.74 -15.77 0.81
C GLY A 98 -13.29 -15.22 2.13
N ARG A 99 -12.70 -14.15 2.66
CA ARG A 99 -13.11 -13.55 3.94
C ARG A 99 -14.24 -12.54 3.81
N LEU A 100 -14.29 -11.81 2.70
CA LEU A 100 -15.21 -10.72 2.42
C LEU A 100 -15.90 -10.93 1.06
N PRO A 101 -16.71 -11.98 0.89
CA PRO A 101 -17.32 -12.30 -0.41
C PRO A 101 -18.25 -11.21 -0.95
N ALA A 102 -18.77 -10.35 -0.07
CA ALA A 102 -19.64 -9.22 -0.43
C ALA A 102 -18.86 -7.93 -0.79
N VAL A 103 -17.55 -7.88 -0.56
CA VAL A 103 -16.71 -6.70 -0.81
C VAL A 103 -15.99 -6.85 -2.14
N PRO A 104 -16.22 -5.95 -3.11
CA PRO A 104 -15.47 -5.99 -4.37
C PRO A 104 -13.98 -5.79 -4.13
N VAL A 105 -13.16 -6.58 -4.83
CA VAL A 105 -11.69 -6.51 -4.76
C VAL A 105 -11.14 -6.20 -6.16
N LEU A 106 -10.60 -4.99 -6.33
CA LEU A 106 -9.99 -4.53 -7.57
C LEU A 106 -8.48 -4.78 -7.54
N VAL A 107 -8.02 -5.64 -8.45
CA VAL A 107 -6.59 -5.96 -8.62
C VAL A 107 -6.07 -5.31 -9.90
N ASP A 108 -5.47 -4.14 -9.78
CA ASP A 108 -4.91 -3.40 -10.91
C ASP A 108 -3.69 -2.56 -10.48
N PRO A 109 -2.57 -2.61 -11.23
CA PRO A 109 -1.44 -1.70 -11.02
C PRO A 109 -1.80 -0.20 -11.14
N ASP A 110 -2.77 0.16 -11.99
CA ASP A 110 -3.31 1.52 -12.09
C ASP A 110 -4.63 1.63 -11.32
N ARG A 111 -4.48 1.91 -10.02
CA ARG A 111 -5.58 2.05 -9.05
C ARG A 111 -6.52 3.22 -9.37
N VAL A 112 -6.00 4.27 -10.02
CA VAL A 112 -6.81 5.41 -10.45
C VAL A 112 -7.73 4.96 -11.58
N ALA A 113 -7.17 4.31 -12.60
CA ALA A 113 -7.94 3.85 -13.74
C ALA A 113 -8.92 2.72 -13.40
N SER A 114 -8.59 1.83 -12.45
CA SER A 114 -9.51 0.79 -12.00
C SER A 114 -10.71 1.37 -11.26
N LEU A 115 -10.50 2.26 -10.28
CA LEU A 115 -11.58 2.94 -9.58
C LEU A 115 -12.45 3.78 -10.52
N ALA A 116 -11.83 4.54 -11.43
CA ALA A 116 -12.57 5.39 -12.36
C ALA A 116 -13.47 4.59 -13.32
N ARG A 117 -13.10 3.35 -13.66
CA ARG A 117 -13.94 2.44 -14.47
C ARG A 117 -14.99 1.73 -13.64
N PHE A 118 -14.71 1.42 -12.38
CA PHE A 118 -15.57 0.62 -11.52
C PHE A 118 -16.70 1.44 -10.87
N LEU A 119 -16.41 2.62 -10.33
CA LEU A 119 -17.38 3.41 -9.57
C LEU A 119 -18.65 3.83 -10.35
N PRO A 120 -18.60 4.15 -11.66
CA PRO A 120 -19.82 4.50 -12.40
C PRO A 120 -20.88 3.39 -12.45
N ASP A 121 -20.45 2.13 -12.48
CA ASP A 121 -21.34 0.96 -12.52
C ASP A 121 -21.75 0.48 -11.12
N HIS A 122 -21.12 1.05 -10.08
CA HIS A 122 -21.29 0.68 -8.68
C HIS A 122 -21.58 1.91 -7.79
N PRO A 123 -22.70 2.61 -8.02
CA PRO A 123 -23.05 3.84 -7.30
C PRO A 123 -23.28 3.61 -5.80
N GLU A 124 -23.50 2.36 -5.39
CA GLU A 124 -23.64 1.97 -4.00
C GLU A 124 -22.33 2.04 -3.21
N ILE A 125 -21.18 1.99 -3.88
CA ILE A 125 -19.86 2.00 -3.24
C ILE A 125 -19.55 3.43 -2.80
N ASP A 126 -19.21 3.59 -1.52
CA ASP A 126 -19.05 4.91 -0.89
C ASP A 126 -17.68 5.13 -0.25
N VAL A 127 -16.81 4.12 -0.22
CA VAL A 127 -15.44 4.24 0.30
C VAL A 127 -14.49 3.25 -0.37
N ALA A 128 -13.26 3.69 -0.66
CA ALA A 128 -12.21 2.84 -1.21
C ALA A 128 -11.10 2.56 -0.19
N LEU A 129 -10.82 1.30 0.07
CA LEU A 129 -9.71 0.83 0.90
C LEU A 129 -8.52 0.46 0.02
N MET A 130 -7.48 1.31 0.00
CA MET A 130 -6.28 1.10 -0.79
C MET A 130 -5.23 0.35 0.02
N ASP A 131 -4.94 -0.89 -0.41
CA ASP A 131 -3.93 -1.73 0.19
C ASP A 131 -2.53 -1.48 -0.40
N ASP A 132 -1.53 -1.22 0.45
CA ASP A 132 -0.18 -0.75 0.09
C ASP A 132 -0.18 0.62 -0.62
N GLY A 133 -0.84 1.59 0.02
CA GLY A 133 -1.03 2.93 -0.53
C GLY A 133 0.19 3.85 -0.52
N PHE A 134 1.20 3.56 0.31
CA PHE A 134 2.35 4.47 0.52
C PHE A 134 3.25 4.66 -0.71
N GLN A 135 3.29 3.66 -1.59
CA GLN A 135 4.08 3.72 -2.83
C GLN A 135 3.29 4.29 -4.02
N HIS A 136 1.95 4.39 -3.91
CA HIS A 136 1.06 4.83 -4.97
C HIS A 136 0.47 6.21 -4.66
N ARG A 137 1.26 7.25 -4.95
CA ARG A 137 0.91 8.65 -4.69
C ARG A 137 0.08 9.31 -5.81
N ARG A 138 -0.30 8.57 -6.86
CA ARG A 138 -1.12 9.09 -7.98
C ARG A 138 -2.61 9.16 -7.63
N LEU A 139 -3.07 8.35 -6.68
CA LEU A 139 -4.43 8.42 -6.15
C LEU A 139 -4.42 9.27 -4.88
N HIS A 140 -5.27 10.29 -4.83
CA HIS A 140 -5.51 11.07 -3.62
C HIS A 140 -6.08 10.16 -2.53
N ARG A 141 -5.66 10.42 -1.30
CA ARG A 141 -6.01 9.66 -0.11
C ARG A 141 -6.46 10.63 0.96
N ASP A 142 -7.66 10.43 1.43
CA ASP A 142 -8.30 11.29 2.42
C ASP A 142 -7.86 10.89 3.83
N VAL A 143 -7.52 9.62 4.03
CA VAL A 143 -6.92 9.10 5.26
C VAL A 143 -5.74 8.19 4.94
N ASP A 144 -4.63 8.35 5.67
CA ASP A 144 -3.46 7.45 5.62
C ASP A 144 -3.33 6.71 6.97
N LEU A 145 -3.47 5.39 6.95
CA LEU A 145 -3.27 4.49 8.08
C LEU A 145 -1.92 3.76 7.91
N VAL A 146 -0.98 4.05 8.81
CA VAL A 146 0.33 3.39 8.89
C VAL A 146 0.27 2.29 9.94
N LEU A 147 0.43 1.04 9.52
CA LEU A 147 0.61 -0.08 10.43
C LEU A 147 2.08 -0.19 10.83
N ILE A 148 2.32 -0.28 12.14
CA ILE A 148 3.64 -0.44 12.74
C ILE A 148 3.65 -1.75 13.51
N ASP A 149 4.61 -2.62 13.22
CA ASP A 149 4.84 -3.84 14.00
C ASP A 149 5.28 -3.45 15.42
N ALA A 150 4.46 -3.72 16.44
CA ALA A 150 4.78 -3.42 17.83
C ALA A 150 6.03 -4.17 18.33
N MET A 151 6.30 -5.37 17.78
CA MET A 151 7.46 -6.18 18.15
C MET A 151 8.73 -5.76 17.41
N ARG A 152 8.58 -5.12 16.25
CA ARG A 152 9.68 -4.65 15.40
C ARG A 152 9.33 -3.32 14.75
N PRO A 153 9.25 -2.23 15.52
CA PRO A 153 8.71 -0.97 15.03
C PRO A 153 9.50 -0.39 13.85
N GLY A 154 10.79 -0.74 13.73
CA GLY A 154 11.63 -0.29 12.61
C GLY A 154 11.85 1.23 12.55
N LEU A 155 11.27 1.98 13.49
CA LEU A 155 11.30 3.45 13.57
C LEU A 155 12.71 4.01 13.77
N GLY A 156 13.66 3.18 14.23
CA GLY A 156 15.10 3.50 14.31
C GLY A 156 15.97 2.74 13.30
N ASP A 157 15.37 2.03 12.34
CA ASP A 157 16.11 1.26 11.33
C ASP A 157 16.60 2.18 10.20
N ARG A 158 17.54 1.72 9.37
CA ARG A 158 18.08 2.52 8.26
C ARG A 158 17.27 2.26 6.98
N LEU A 159 17.32 3.19 6.02
CA LEU A 159 16.76 2.99 4.69
C LEU A 159 17.41 1.78 4.00
N LEU A 160 16.68 1.09 3.12
CA LEU A 160 17.27 0.09 2.22
C LEU A 160 18.46 0.68 1.42
N PRO A 161 19.57 -0.08 1.22
CA PRO A 161 19.84 -1.44 1.70
C PRO A 161 20.52 -1.51 3.08
N ALA A 162 20.67 -0.39 3.79
CA ALA A 162 21.36 -0.32 5.07
C ALA A 162 20.49 -0.77 6.27
N GLY A 163 19.17 -0.82 6.08
CA GLY A 163 18.15 -1.33 6.99
C GLY A 163 16.87 -1.66 6.23
N ARG A 164 15.73 -1.85 6.91
CA ARG A 164 14.48 -2.33 6.29
C ARG A 164 13.43 -1.24 6.02
N LEU A 165 13.72 0.03 6.30
CA LEU A 165 12.83 1.15 6.01
C LEU A 165 12.74 1.40 4.49
N ARG A 166 11.50 1.61 4.02
CA ARG A 166 11.14 1.82 2.61
C ARG A 166 10.71 3.25 2.33
#